data_AF-A0A6I6NEI3-F1
#
_entry.id   AF-A0A6I6NEI3-F1
#
_cell.length_a   1.000
_cell.length_b   1.000
_cell.length_c   1.000
_cell.angle_alpha   90.00
_cell.angle_beta   90.00
_cell.angle_gamma   90.00
#
_symmetry.space_group_name_H-M   'P 1'
#
loop_
_entity.id
_entity.type
_entity.pdbx_description
1 polymer ?
#
loop_
_entity_poly.entity_id
_entity_poly.type
_entity_poly.pdbx_seq_one_letter_code
_entity_poly.pdbx_strand_id
1 'polypeptide(L)' 'MHRVEHLTDTQERVLRCIRQAIADRGEAPTVQEIGEAVGMSSRSSVHYQLVELETQQAIVREPGRARGIRLA' A
#
# COMPACT_ATOMS: atom_id res chain seq x y z
N MET A 1 -1.66 17.55 -12.30
CA MET A 1 -1.39 16.10 -12.30
C MET A 1 -0.36 15.88 -11.21
N HIS A 2 -0.77 15.40 -10.03
CA HIS A 2 0.16 15.11 -8.94
C HIS A 2 0.98 13.90 -9.35
N ARG A 3 2.09 14.17 -10.05
CA ARG A 3 3.07 13.14 -10.35
C ARG A 3 3.62 12.74 -8.98
N VAL A 4 3.50 11.46 -8.69
CA VAL A 4 4.04 10.82 -7.50
C VAL A 4 5.57 10.90 -7.61
N GLU A 5 6.15 12.09 -7.40
CA GLU A 5 7.52 12.42 -7.82
C GLU A 5 8.59 11.92 -6.85
N HIS A 6 8.22 11.49 -5.64
CA HIS A 6 9.17 11.02 -4.64
C HIS A 6 8.60 9.88 -3.79
N LEU A 7 8.41 8.71 -4.42
CA LEU A 7 8.34 7.47 -3.65
C LEU A 7 9.75 6.98 -3.36
N THR A 8 9.99 6.65 -2.10
CA THR A 8 11.14 5.81 -1.74
C THR A 8 10.98 4.42 -2.33
N ASP A 9 12.10 3.70 -2.50
CA ASP A 9 12.08 2.30 -3.00
C ASP A 9 11.10 1.42 -2.20
N THR A 10 11.08 1.58 -0.87
CA THR A 10 10.14 0.89 0.02
C THR A 10 8.69 1.20 -0.30
N GLN A 11 8.33 2.47 -0.47
CA GLN A 11 6.97 2.89 -0.78
C GLN A 11 6.54 2.39 -2.17
N GLU A 12 7.46 2.41 -3.14
CA GLU A 12 7.20 1.86 -4.48
C GLU A 12 6.93 0.36 -4.40
N ARG A 13 7.72 -0.40 -3.63
CA ARG A 13 7.51 -1.85 -3.44
C ARG A 13 6.14 -2.15 -2.81
N VAL A 14 5.74 -1.38 -1.80
CA VAL A 14 4.40 -1.50 -1.17
C VAL A 14 3.31 -1.18 -2.19
N LEU A 15 3.42 -0.07 -2.91
CA LEU A 15 2.44 0.33 -3.91
C LEU A 15 2.32 -0.69 -5.05
N ARG A 16 3.45 -1.24 -5.50
CA ARG A 16 3.52 -2.30 -6.51
C ARG A 16 2.81 -3.56 -6.04
N CYS A 17 3.03 -3.98 -4.79
CA CYS A 17 2.34 -5.12 -4.18
C CYS A 17 0.81 -4.92 -4.22
N ILE A 18 0.34 -3.73 -3.83
CA ILE A 18 -1.10 -3.40 -3.84
C ILE A 18 -1.66 -3.44 -5.27
N ARG A 19 -0.98 -2.80 -6.23
CA ARG A 19 -1.39 -2.81 -7.65
C ARG A 19 -1.47 -4.22 -8.22
N GLN A 20 -0.46 -5.05 -7.95
CA GLN A 20 -0.40 -6.43 -8.43
C GLN A 20 -1.53 -7.27 -7.84
N ALA A 21 -1.78 -7.17 -6.53
CA ALA A 21 -2.85 -7.92 -5.88
C ALA A 21 -4.23 -7.51 -6.40
N ILE A 22 -4.48 -6.22 -6.63
CA ILE A 22 -5.74 -5.76 -7.24
C ILE A 22 -5.87 -6.25 -8.68
N ALA A 23 -4.79 -6.22 -9.47
CA ALA A 23 -4.81 -6.70 -10.85
C ALA A 23 -5.01 -8.21 -10.96
N ASP A 24 -4.44 -8.99 -10.04
CA ASP A 24 -4.47 -10.46 -10.05
C ASP A 24 -5.75 -11.03 -9.42
N ARG A 25 -6.16 -10.49 -8.26
CA ARG A 25 -7.26 -11.03 -7.43
C ARG A 25 -8.53 -10.18 -7.46
N GLY A 26 -8.46 -8.95 -7.99
CA GLY A 26 -9.57 -8.00 -7.95
C GLY A 26 -9.76 -7.28 -6.61
N GLU A 27 -8.86 -7.50 -5.64
CA GLU A 27 -8.96 -6.92 -4.29
C GLU A 27 -7.61 -6.54 -3.71
N ALA A 28 -7.62 -5.60 -2.77
CA ALA A 28 -6.41 -5.14 -2.11
C ALA A 28 -5.88 -6.17 -1.10
N PRO A 29 -4.55 -6.28 -0.95
CA PRO A 29 -3.95 -7.14 0.05
C PRO A 29 -4.14 -6.55 1.45
N THR A 30 -4.14 -7.41 2.46
CA THR A 30 -4.15 -7.01 3.86
C THR A 30 -2.79 -6.46 4.29
N VAL A 31 -2.75 -5.74 5.41
CA VAL A 31 -1.51 -5.21 6.00
C VAL A 31 -0.48 -6.31 6.26
N GLN A 32 -0.93 -7.51 6.65
CA GLN A 32 -0.06 -8.65 6.88
C GLN A 32 0.54 -9.18 5.56
N GLU A 33 -0.29 -9.40 4.55
CA GLU A 33 0.15 -9.87 3.22
C GLU A 33 1.14 -8.89 2.57
N ILE A 34 0.91 -7.59 2.73
CA ILE A 34 1.85 -6.55 2.26
C ILE A 34 3.19 -6.73 2.97
N GLY A 35 3.19 -6.85 4.30
CA GLY A 35 4.41 -7.02 5.09
C GLY A 35 5.21 -8.24 4.66
N GLU A 36 4.55 -9.38 4.47
CA GLU A 36 5.18 -10.61 3.97
C GLU A 36 5.76 -10.44 2.57
N ALA A 37 5.03 -9.78 1.66
CA ALA A 37 5.47 -9.57 0.28
C ALA A 37 6.65 -8.58 0.16
N VAL A 38 6.74 -7.57 1.03
CA VAL A 38 7.85 -6.59 0.99
C VAL A 38 8.98 -6.88 1.97
N GLY A 39 8.87 -7.94 2.78
CA GLY A 39 9.88 -8.34 3.77
C GLY A 39 9.90 -7.44 5.02
N MET A 40 8.75 -6.90 5.40
CA MET A 40 8.60 -6.12 6.64
C MET A 40 8.10 -6.99 7.79
N SER A 41 8.89 -7.07 8.85
CA SER A 41 8.57 -7.89 10.02
C SER A 41 7.48 -7.31 10.93
N SER A 42 7.16 -6.02 10.80
CA SER A 42 6.25 -5.32 11.71
C SER A 42 5.09 -4.64 10.99
N ARG A 43 3.87 -4.95 11.44
CA ARG A 43 2.62 -4.32 10.98
C ARG A 43 2.65 -2.79 11.12
N SER A 44 3.32 -2.27 12.15
CA SER A 44 3.46 -0.82 12.36
C SER A 44 4.28 -0.16 11.25
N SER A 45 5.34 -0.81 10.77
CA SER A 45 6.15 -0.33 9.65
C SER A 45 5.35 -0.30 8.35
N VAL A 46 4.54 -1.34 8.10
CA VAL A 46 3.64 -1.37 6.94
C VAL A 46 2.60 -0.26 7.03
N HIS A 47 1.98 -0.08 8.20
CA HIS A 47 1.02 0.99 8.43
C HIS A 47 1.61 2.37 8.16
N TYR A 48 2.85 2.63 8.60
CA TYR A 48 3.55 3.88 8.31
C TYR A 48 3.71 4.11 6.81
N GLN A 49 4.16 3.10 6.04
CA GLN A 49 4.26 3.24 4.59
C GLN A 49 2.90 3.51 3.93
N LEU A 50 1.84 2.87 4.41
CA LEU A 50 0.48 3.08 3.92
C LEU A 50 -0.04 4.49 4.22
N VAL A 51 0.33 5.09 5.36
CA VAL A 51 0.01 6.50 5.67
C VAL A 51 0.73 7.42 4.69
N GLU A 52 2.03 7.20 4.46
CA GLU A 52 2.80 8.03 3.53
C GLU A 52 2.25 7.95 2.10
N LEU A 53 1.90 6.75 1.63
CA LEU A 53 1.27 6.55 0.31
C LEU A 53 -0.09 7.26 0.20
N GLU A 54 -0.87 7.31 1.27
CA GLU A 54 -2.14 8.04 1.32
C GLU A 54 -1.92 9.56 1.29
N THR A 55 -0.94 10.06 2.05
CA THR A 55 -0.53 11.48 2.03
C THR A 55 -0.05 11.91 0.64
N GLN A 56 0.63 11.02 -0.09
CA GLN A 56 1.04 11.27 -1.47
C GLN A 56 -0.09 11.09 -2.51
N GLN A 57 -1.31 10.84 -2.06
CA GLN A 57 -2.47 10.57 -2.91
C GLN A 57 -2.23 9.43 -3.91
N ALA A 58 -1.45 8.41 -3.51
CA ALA A 58 -1.21 7.21 -4.32
C ALA A 58 -2.24 6.10 -4.00
N ILE A 59 -2.77 6.10 -2.78
CA ILE A 59 -3.82 5.20 -2.31
C ILE A 59 -4.85 5.95 -1.46
N VAL A 60 -6.03 5.35 -1.30
CA VAL A 60 -7.05 5.76 -0.33
C VAL A 60 -7.34 4.57 0.57
N ARG A 61 -7.42 4.80 1.89
CA ARG A 61 -7.69 3.74 2.86
C ARG A 61 -9.04 3.94 3.55
N GLU A 62 -9.75 2.84 3.75
CA GLU A 62 -10.96 2.77 4.56
C GLU A 62 -10.60 2.21 5.95
N PRO A 63 -10.61 3.05 7.00
CA PRO A 63 -10.32 2.58 8.35
C PRO A 63 -11.34 1.51 8.77
N GLY A 64 -10.85 0.48 9.46
CA GLY A 64 -11.69 -0.62 9.95
C GLY A 64 -12.00 -1.72 8.93
N ARG A 65 -11.52 -1.62 7.67
CA ARG A 65 -11.63 -2.68 6.67
C ARG A 65 -10.27 -3.30 6.36
N ALA A 66 -10.14 -4.62 6.55
CA ALA A 66 -8.90 -5.37 6.30
C ALA A 66 -8.35 -5.23 4.87
N ARG A 67 -9.25 -5.06 3.89
CA ARG A 67 -8.94 -4.86 2.46
C ARG A 67 -9.46 -3.52 1.93
N GLY A 68 -9.54 -2.53 2.81
CA GLY A 68 -10.09 -1.21 2.52
C GLY A 68 -9.16 -0.29 1.71
N ILE A 69 -8.21 -0.81 0.95
CA ILE A 69 -7.24 0.03 0.21
C ILE A 69 -7.69 0.12 -1.25
N ARG A 70 -7.69 1.35 -1.80
CA ARG A 70 -7.95 1.62 -3.21
C ARG A 70 -6.80 2.43 -3.81
N LEU A 71 -6.58 2.28 -5.11
CA LEU A 71 -5.69 3.16 -5.86
C LEU A 71 -6.40 4.50 -6.08
N ALA A 72 -5.66 5.60 -5.91
CA ALA A 72 -6.17 6.96 -6.13
C ALA A 72 -6.02 7.39 -7.60
#